data_AF-M7TCV7-F1
#
_entry.id   AF-M7TCV7-F1
#
_cell.length_a   1.000
_cell.length_b   1.000
_cell.length_c   1.000
_cell.angle_alpha   90.00
_cell.angle_beta   90.00
_cell.angle_gamma   90.00
#
_symmetry.space_group_name_H-M   'P 1'
#
loop_
_entity.id
_entity.type
_entity.pdbx_description
1 polymer ?
#
loop_
_entity_poly.entity_id
_entity_poly.type
_entity_poly.pdbx_seq_one_letter_code
_entity_poly.pdbx_strand_id
1 'polypeptide(L)'
;MTTPKTASPKKASPKKQHIARRAQALTLHGVGISFAEIKKKTGYSKSSFYELRQKAIGRGYVDGGPVLDEHVIDGKRTGRPTKAAGKTDQQAVNEAVNTTTKPFQLEDVQLLARAESSTTSTTAT
;
A
#
# COMPACT_ATOMS: atom_id res chain seq x y z
N MET A 1 -37.18 49.67 4.48
CA MET A 1 -36.56 48.58 5.27
C MET A 1 -35.68 47.77 4.33
N THR A 2 -34.36 47.96 4.41
CA THR A 2 -33.39 47.30 3.53
C THR A 2 -32.81 46.11 4.29
N THR A 3 -33.02 44.89 3.78
CA THR A 3 -32.46 43.68 4.39
C THR A 3 -30.94 43.62 4.15
N PRO A 4 -30.12 43.22 5.13
CA PRO A 4 -28.71 42.99 4.89
C PRO A 4 -28.55 41.74 4.03
N LYS A 5 -27.94 41.92 2.84
CA LYS A 5 -27.49 40.84 1.96
C LYS A 5 -26.44 40.02 2.70
N THR A 6 -26.88 38.92 3.34
CA THR A 6 -26.03 37.91 3.96
C THR A 6 -25.01 37.43 2.93
N ALA A 7 -23.74 37.74 3.17
CA ALA A 7 -22.63 37.24 2.38
C ALA A 7 -22.57 35.72 2.55
N SER A 8 -23.01 34.98 1.52
CA SER A 8 -22.86 33.52 1.48
C SER A 8 -21.39 33.15 1.68
N PRO A 9 -21.05 32.26 2.62
CA PRO A 9 -19.66 31.93 2.91
C PRO A 9 -19.02 31.34 1.64
N LYS A 10 -17.89 31.94 1.21
CA LYS A 10 -17.07 31.41 0.11
C LYS A 10 -16.78 29.93 0.38
N LYS A 11 -17.26 29.04 -0.50
CA LYS A 11 -17.01 27.59 -0.38
C LYS A 11 -15.50 27.36 -0.31
N ALA A 12 -15.01 26.94 0.85
CA ALA A 12 -13.60 26.60 1.01
C ALA A 12 -13.23 25.49 0.02
N SER A 13 -12.02 25.56 -0.54
CA SER A 13 -11.53 24.59 -1.50
C SER A 13 -11.59 23.17 -0.91
N PRO A 14 -12.04 22.17 -1.69
CA PRO A 14 -12.41 20.86 -1.16
C PRO A 14 -11.26 20.17 -0.40
N LYS A 15 -10.00 20.36 -0.84
CA LYS A 15 -8.81 19.73 -0.22
C LYS A 15 -8.65 20.01 1.28
N LYS A 16 -8.82 21.26 1.72
CA LYS A 16 -8.67 21.60 3.15
C LYS A 16 -9.79 21.01 4.00
N GLN A 17 -11.01 20.95 3.46
CA GLN A 17 -12.15 20.36 4.15
C GLN A 17 -11.95 18.85 4.40
N HIS A 18 -11.22 18.16 3.53
CA HIS A 18 -10.95 16.73 3.69
C HIS A 18 -10.00 16.42 4.85
N ILE A 19 -8.97 17.23 5.09
CA ILE A 19 -8.00 17.00 6.17
C ILE A 19 -8.68 17.11 7.54
N ALA A 20 -9.38 18.22 7.79
CA ALA A 20 -10.06 18.42 9.08
C ALA A 20 -11.10 17.33 9.39
N ARG A 21 -11.87 16.89 8.39
CA ARG A 21 -12.87 15.82 8.55
C ARG A 21 -12.24 14.47 8.88
N ARG A 22 -11.10 14.15 8.25
CA ARG A 22 -10.35 12.92 8.51
C ARG A 22 -9.72 12.93 9.89
N ALA A 23 -9.12 14.06 10.29
CA ALA A 23 -8.57 14.24 11.62
C ALA A 23 -9.67 14.05 12.68
N GLN A 24 -10.81 14.74 12.53
CA GLN A 24 -11.97 14.55 13.42
C GLN A 24 -12.43 13.09 13.47
N ALA A 25 -12.52 12.40 12.34
CA ALA A 25 -12.96 11.01 12.33
C ALA A 25 -12.00 10.08 13.10
N LEU A 26 -10.68 10.26 12.94
CA LEU A 26 -9.67 9.50 13.69
C LEU A 26 -9.73 9.82 15.18
N THR A 27 -9.85 11.10 15.54
CA THR A 27 -9.97 11.51 16.95
C THR A 27 -11.22 10.92 17.60
N LEU A 28 -12.39 11.03 16.96
CA LEU A 28 -13.64 10.49 17.51
C LEU A 28 -13.57 8.97 17.69
N HIS A 29 -12.92 8.26 16.75
CA HIS A 29 -12.71 6.83 16.86
C HIS A 29 -11.73 6.47 17.97
N GLY A 30 -10.65 7.24 18.16
CA GLY A 30 -9.70 7.05 19.26
C GLY A 30 -10.33 7.24 20.65
N VAL A 31 -11.40 8.05 20.74
CA VAL A 31 -12.19 8.23 21.96
C VAL A 31 -13.22 7.10 22.18
N GLY A 32 -13.37 6.17 21.24
CA GLY A 32 -14.29 5.03 21.35
C GLY A 32 -15.74 5.33 20.96
N ILE A 33 -15.99 6.42 20.23
CA ILE A 33 -17.34 6.79 19.78
C ILE A 33 -17.81 5.83 18.69
N SER A 34 -19.10 5.47 18.72
CA SER A 34 -19.70 4.59 17.72
C SER A 34 -19.61 5.18 16.31
N PHE A 35 -19.43 4.30 15.31
CA PHE A 35 -19.30 4.75 13.92
C PHE A 35 -20.55 5.49 13.41
N ALA A 36 -21.74 5.15 13.93
CA ALA A 36 -22.99 5.81 13.58
C ALA A 36 -22.96 7.32 13.92
N GLU A 37 -22.43 7.66 15.09
CA GLU A 37 -22.25 9.05 15.50
C GLU A 37 -21.13 9.75 14.75
N ILE A 38 -20.02 9.05 14.48
CA ILE A 38 -18.92 9.59 13.66
C ILE A 38 -19.44 9.99 12.28
N LYS A 39 -20.24 9.13 11.64
CA LYS A 39 -20.89 9.42 10.36
C LYS A 39 -21.82 10.64 10.46
N LYS A 40 -22.59 10.76 11.55
CA LYS A 40 -23.50 11.89 11.76
C LYS A 40 -22.75 13.22 11.92
N LYS A 41 -21.61 13.22 12.63
CA LYS A 41 -20.80 14.42 12.90
C LYS A 41 -19.93 14.83 11.72
N THR A 42 -19.26 13.87 11.09
CA THR A 42 -18.24 14.14 10.06
C THR A 42 -18.75 13.95 8.64
N GLY A 43 -19.80 13.14 8.44
CA GLY A 43 -20.27 12.69 7.12
C GLY A 43 -19.39 11.61 6.48
N TYR A 44 -18.43 11.03 7.21
CA TYR A 44 -17.52 10.03 6.67
C TYR A 44 -18.18 8.64 6.56
N SER A 45 -17.95 7.96 5.44
CA SER A 45 -18.45 6.59 5.25
C SER A 45 -17.58 5.58 6.01
N LYS A 46 -18.16 4.41 6.33
CA LYS A 46 -17.47 3.34 7.08
C LYS A 46 -16.28 2.79 6.32
N SER A 47 -16.45 2.48 5.03
CA SER A 47 -15.39 2.00 4.16
C SER A 47 -14.23 3.00 4.05
N SER A 48 -14.52 4.26 3.71
CA SER A 48 -13.48 5.28 3.56
C SER A 48 -12.75 5.57 4.88
N PHE A 49 -13.43 5.43 6.03
CA PHE A 49 -12.78 5.57 7.33
C PHE A 49 -11.77 4.44 7.58
N TYR A 50 -12.12 3.18 7.32
CA TYR A 50 -11.17 2.09 7.53
C TYR A 50 -9.98 2.17 6.58
N GLU A 51 -10.19 2.57 5.33
CA GLU A 51 -9.08 2.85 4.41
C GLU A 51 -8.16 3.96 4.92
N LEU A 52 -8.74 5.03 5.46
CA LEU A 52 -7.98 6.11 6.09
C LEU A 52 -7.19 5.60 7.30
N ARG A 53 -7.83 4.81 8.19
CA ARG A 53 -7.20 4.25 9.38
C ARG A 53 -6.03 3.33 9.02
N GLN A 54 -6.21 2.46 8.01
CA GLN A 54 -5.13 1.58 7.54
C GLN A 54 -3.93 2.38 7.03
N LYS A 55 -4.18 3.44 6.26
CA LYS A 55 -3.12 4.34 5.78
C LYS A 55 -2.43 5.09 6.93
N ALA A 56 -3.20 5.54 7.92
CA ALA A 56 -2.68 6.21 9.09
C ALA A 56 -1.78 5.26 9.91
N ILE A 57 -2.23 4.03 10.15
CA ILE A 57 -1.45 3.00 10.86
C ILE A 57 -0.14 2.71 10.12
N GLY A 58 -0.19 2.58 8.79
CA GLY A 58 1.01 2.42 7.96
C GLY A 58 2.02 3.58 8.05
N ARG A 59 1.62 4.72 8.63
CA ARG A 59 2.46 5.90 8.87
C ARG A 59 2.84 6.08 10.34
N GLY A 60 2.48 5.13 11.22
CA GLY A 60 2.78 5.18 12.66
C GLY A 60 1.67 5.73 13.54
N TYR A 61 0.45 5.91 13.01
CA TYR A 61 -0.69 6.28 13.85
C TYR A 61 -1.09 5.15 14.80
N VAL A 62 -1.30 5.51 16.07
CA VAL A 62 -1.84 4.63 17.11
C VAL A 62 -3.22 5.14 17.51
N ASP A 63 -4.20 4.24 17.61
CA ASP A 63 -5.54 4.60 18.05
C ASP A 63 -5.51 5.21 19.47
N GLY A 64 -6.10 6.40 19.64
CA GLY A 64 -6.07 7.14 20.91
C GLY A 64 -4.82 8.01 21.09
N GLY A 65 -3.84 7.92 20.19
CA GLY A 65 -2.68 8.80 20.15
C GLY A 65 -2.94 10.15 19.47
N PRO A 66 -1.93 11.04 19.46
CA PRO A 66 -2.03 12.32 18.76
C PRO A 66 -2.17 12.12 17.25
N VAL A 67 -3.14 12.82 16.66
CA VAL A 67 -3.35 12.83 15.20
C VAL A 67 -2.47 13.92 14.59
N LEU A 68 -1.39 13.52 13.94
CA LEU A 68 -0.53 14.42 13.15
C LEU A 68 -1.10 14.60 11.74
N ASP A 69 -0.76 15.72 11.11
CA ASP A 69 -1.14 16.01 9.72
C ASP A 69 -0.65 14.92 8.76
N GLU A 70 0.52 14.35 9.00
CA GLU A 70 1.11 13.29 8.19
C GLU A 70 0.24 12.02 8.14
N HIS A 71 -0.50 11.72 9.21
CA HIS A 71 -1.41 10.57 9.23
C HIS A 71 -2.64 10.78 8.34
N VAL A 72 -2.97 12.04 8.04
CA VAL A 72 -4.24 12.45 7.43
C VAL A 72 -4.08 12.87 5.97
N ILE A 73 -2.92 13.39 5.60
CA ILE A 73 -2.61 13.90 4.25
C ILE A 73 -2.68 12.76 3.22
N ASP A 74 -3.31 13.01 2.06
CA ASP A 74 -3.26 12.04 0.96
C ASP A 74 -1.84 11.91 0.40
N GLY A 75 -1.41 10.68 0.15
CA GLY A 75 -0.17 10.44 -0.58
C GLY A 75 -0.20 11.05 -1.98
N LYS A 76 0.98 11.26 -2.57
CA LYS A 76 1.11 11.76 -3.94
C LYS A 76 0.39 10.81 -4.89
N ARG A 77 -0.64 11.30 -5.59
CA ARG A 77 -1.29 10.55 -6.67
C ARG A 77 -0.33 10.48 -7.86
N THR A 78 0.23 9.31 -8.11
CA THR A 78 0.86 9.01 -9.40
C THR A 78 -0.26 8.97 -10.43
N GLY A 79 -0.21 9.88 -11.41
CA GLY A 79 -1.20 9.94 -12.49
C GLY A 79 -1.19 8.67 -13.35
N ARG A 80 -2.06 8.63 -14.36
CA ARG A 80 -2.03 7.55 -15.35
C ARG A 80 -0.62 7.49 -15.98
N PRO A 81 0.05 6.32 -16.00
CA PRO A 81 1.34 6.21 -16.66
C PRO A 81 1.17 6.61 -18.13
N THR A 82 1.84 7.70 -18.53
CA THR A 82 1.88 8.16 -19.91
C THR A 82 3.05 7.49 -20.61
N LYS A 83 2.81 6.91 -21.80
CA LYS A 83 3.87 6.36 -22.66
C LYS A 83 4.68 7.51 -23.29
N ALA A 84 5.53 8.20 -22.53
CA ALA A 84 6.57 9.07 -23.05
C ALA A 84 7.55 9.47 -21.94
N ALA A 85 8.84 9.47 -22.27
CA ALA A 85 10.04 9.73 -21.45
C ALA A 85 10.50 8.55 -20.56
N GLY A 86 11.08 7.54 -21.21
CA GLY A 86 12.07 6.67 -20.56
C GLY A 86 13.41 7.41 -20.38
N LYS A 87 14.21 6.89 -19.44
CA LYS A 87 15.46 7.42 -18.82
C LYS A 87 15.10 8.40 -17.68
N THR A 88 15.00 7.98 -16.42
CA THR A 88 16.03 7.33 -15.57
C THR A 88 15.31 6.67 -14.36
N ASP A 89 15.97 5.75 -13.64
CA ASP A 89 15.50 5.08 -12.40
C ASP A 89 14.74 3.75 -12.52
N GLN A 90 15.22 2.81 -13.35
CA GLN A 90 14.86 1.38 -13.21
C GLN A 90 16.06 0.51 -12.77
N GLN A 91 16.86 1.02 -11.83
CA GLN A 91 17.99 0.27 -11.26
C GLN A 91 17.73 0.00 -9.78
N ALA A 92 16.68 -0.75 -9.42
CA ALA A 92 16.47 -1.19 -8.03
C ALA A 92 15.52 -2.38 -7.75
N VAL A 93 14.80 -2.99 -8.72
CA VAL A 93 13.76 -3.99 -8.36
C VAL A 93 13.80 -5.34 -9.09
N ASN A 94 14.84 -5.64 -9.88
CA ASN A 94 14.90 -6.90 -10.63
C ASN A 94 15.79 -8.00 -10.00
N GLU A 95 16.24 -7.87 -8.75
CA GLU A 95 17.07 -8.90 -8.08
C GLU A 95 16.28 -9.94 -7.26
N ALA A 96 14.95 -9.99 -7.34
CA ALA A 96 14.14 -10.93 -6.54
C ALA A 96 13.23 -11.88 -7.35
N VAL A 97 13.44 -12.05 -8.65
CA VAL A 97 12.68 -13.02 -9.46
C VAL A 97 13.61 -13.75 -10.45
N ASN A 98 14.57 -14.49 -9.92
CA ASN A 98 15.18 -15.59 -10.68
C ASN A 98 15.36 -16.83 -9.80
N THR A 99 14.28 -17.29 -9.18
CA THR A 99 14.17 -18.71 -8.83
C THR A 99 13.68 -19.44 -10.07
N THR A 100 14.61 -19.69 -10.99
CA THR A 100 14.43 -20.66 -12.08
C THR A 100 14.18 -22.02 -11.43
N THR A 101 12.91 -22.33 -11.17
CA THR A 101 12.47 -23.71 -10.99
C THR A 101 12.58 -24.35 -12.36
N LYS A 102 13.70 -25.02 -12.62
CA LYS A 102 13.87 -25.82 -13.84
C LYS A 102 12.71 -26.83 -13.88
N PRO A 103 11.95 -26.94 -14.98
CA PRO A 103 11.02 -28.06 -15.11
C PRO A 103 11.87 -29.33 -15.13
N PHE A 104 11.51 -30.30 -14.29
CA PHE A 104 12.08 -31.64 -14.28
C PHE A 104 11.86 -32.26 -15.67
N GLN A 105 12.90 -32.29 -16.49
CA GLN A 105 12.88 -32.95 -17.81
C GLN A 105 13.16 -34.44 -17.60
N LEU A 106 12.39 -35.29 -18.25
CA LEU A 106 12.44 -36.75 -18.07
C LEU A 106 13.76 -37.40 -18.56
N GLU A 107 14.65 -36.61 -19.15
CA GLU A 107 15.93 -37.02 -19.74
C GLU A 107 17.03 -37.29 -18.68
N ASP A 108 16.87 -36.79 -17.45
CA ASP A 108 17.92 -36.87 -16.42
C ASP A 108 18.04 -38.24 -15.73
N VAL A 109 17.11 -39.18 -15.98
CA VAL A 109 17.12 -40.51 -15.32
C VAL A 109 18.11 -41.48 -15.98
N GLN A 110 18.51 -41.25 -17.23
CA GLN A 110 19.34 -42.22 -17.97
C GLN A 110 20.85 -42.06 -17.76
N LEU A 111 21.31 -40.94 -17.18
CA LEU A 111 22.74 -40.69 -17.02
C LEU A 111 23.31 -41.28 -15.71
N LEU A 112 22.46 -41.59 -14.71
CA LEU A 112 22.91 -42.14 -13.43
C LEU A 112 23.17 -43.66 -13.47
N ALA A 113 22.58 -44.38 -14.43
CA ALA A 113 22.65 -45.84 -14.50
C ALA A 113 23.89 -46.40 -15.25
N ARG A 114 24.80 -45.55 -15.73
CA ARG A 114 26.00 -45.98 -16.49
C ARG A 114 27.33 -45.75 -15.76
N ALA A 115 27.30 -45.17 -14.56
CA ALA A 115 28.51 -44.89 -13.79
C ALA A 115 28.96 -46.04 -12.85
N GLU A 116 28.17 -47.12 -12.70
CA GLU A 116 28.50 -48.21 -11.76
C GLU A 116 29.18 -49.43 -12.38
N SER A 117 29.46 -49.44 -13.68
CA SER A 117 30.07 -50.61 -14.36
C SER A 117 31.49 -50.37 -14.87
N SER A 118 32.36 -49.72 -14.10
CA SER A 118 33.81 -49.74 -14.38
C SER A 118 34.73 -49.54 -13.16
N THR A 119 34.67 -50.42 -12.16
CA THR A 119 35.81 -50.75 -11.29
C THR A 119 35.64 -52.23 -10.91
N THR A 120 36.49 -53.20 -11.24
CA THR A 120 37.87 -53.40 -10.79
C THR A 120 38.48 -54.61 -11.51
N SER A 121 39.69 -54.47 -12.06
CA SER A 121 40.84 -55.33 -11.75
C SER A 121 41.98 -55.08 -12.75
N THR A 122 42.94 -54.27 -12.31
CA THR A 122 44.32 -54.29 -12.79
C THR A 122 45.14 -54.71 -11.58
N THR A 123 45.73 -55.91 -11.59
CA THR A 123 47.08 -56.10 -11.03
C THR A 123 47.74 -57.31 -11.65
N ALA A 124 48.97 -57.11 -12.08
CA ALA A 124 49.86 -58.06 -12.72
C ALA A 124 50.49 -59.07 -11.72
N THR A 125 50.94 -60.21 -12.22
CA THR A 125 52.33 -60.70 -12.16
C THR A 125 52.50 -61.78 -13.23
#